data_AF-H5X2C0-F1
#
_entry.id   AF-H5X2C0-F1
#
_cell.length_a   1.000
_cell.length_b   1.000
_cell.length_c   1.000
_cell.angle_alpha   90.00
_cell.angle_beta   90.00
_cell.angle_gamma   90.00
#
_symmetry.space_group_name_H-M   'P 1'
#
loop_
_entity.id
_entity.type
_entity.pdbx_description
1 polymer ?
#
loop_
_entity_poly.entity_id
_entity_poly.type
_entity_poly.pdbx_seq_one_letter_code
_entity_poly.pdbx_strand_id
1 'polypeptide(L)'
;MLAAIVWGWPALTDSLRKPRRQRRVPGGAPVRINVRTTEKVYARLAMAAATARLSLPRYLVESALREPAGGWSLREQRWWVERLDAVETRLIKVGTNLNQMAAATNATGELSGALGVALRYLEATLDRHRELLDAIDPSRQQPTL
;
A
#
# COMPACT_ATOMS: atom_id res chain seq x y z
N MET A 1 -36.15 70.79 4.42
CA MET A 1 -37.09 69.79 4.95
C MET A 1 -38.40 70.00 4.20
N LEU A 2 -38.92 69.14 3.32
CA LEU A 2 -38.87 67.67 3.14
C LEU A 2 -38.80 67.29 1.63
N ALA A 3 -38.30 66.07 1.37
CA ALA A 3 -37.94 65.41 0.09
C ALA A 3 -39.06 65.37 -0.99
N ALA A 4 -38.82 65.59 -2.31
CA ALA A 4 -38.10 64.77 -3.32
C ALA A 4 -38.73 63.37 -3.53
N ILE A 5 -39.00 62.81 -4.72
CA ILE A 5 -38.75 63.11 -6.14
C ILE A 5 -39.74 62.25 -6.98
N VAL A 6 -40.18 62.79 -8.11
CA VAL A 6 -41.00 62.15 -9.16
C VAL A 6 -40.17 61.10 -9.92
N TRP A 7 -40.72 59.89 -10.09
CA TRP A 7 -40.08 58.78 -10.82
C TRP A 7 -40.18 58.94 -12.34
N GLY A 8 -39.05 58.72 -13.03
CA GLY A 8 -38.90 58.85 -14.48
C GLY A 8 -38.92 57.53 -15.27
N TRP A 9 -39.69 57.57 -16.37
CA TRP A 9 -39.43 57.14 -17.77
C TRP A 9 -39.03 55.66 -18.14
N PRO A 10 -39.00 55.27 -19.44
CA PRO A 10 -39.78 54.17 -20.03
C PRO A 10 -38.98 52.87 -20.29
N ALA A 11 -39.68 51.91 -20.87
CA ALA A 11 -39.33 50.51 -21.05
C ALA A 11 -38.23 50.19 -22.11
N LEU A 12 -37.59 49.03 -21.85
CA LEU A 12 -37.15 47.95 -22.76
C LEU A 12 -36.13 48.25 -23.89
N THR A 13 -34.88 47.79 -23.72
CA THR A 13 -34.31 46.53 -24.28
C THR A 13 -32.78 46.63 -24.34
N ASP A 14 -32.06 45.74 -23.64
CA ASP A 14 -30.83 45.15 -24.18
C ASP A 14 -30.54 43.83 -23.45
N SER A 15 -31.13 42.75 -23.95
CA SER A 15 -30.53 41.44 -23.76
C SER A 15 -29.19 41.46 -24.50
N LEU A 16 -28.04 41.29 -23.84
CA LEU A 16 -26.89 40.56 -24.38
C LEU A 16 -25.66 40.50 -23.45
N ARG A 17 -25.12 39.27 -23.35
CA ARG A 17 -23.79 38.83 -22.87
C ARG A 17 -23.71 38.35 -21.42
N LYS A 18 -24.03 37.05 -21.24
CA LYS A 18 -23.42 36.22 -20.19
C LYS A 18 -21.90 36.39 -20.23
N PRO A 19 -21.21 36.58 -19.09
CA PRO A 19 -19.76 36.69 -19.08
C PRO A 19 -19.16 35.44 -19.74
N ARG A 20 -18.35 35.69 -20.77
CA ARG A 20 -17.67 34.66 -21.55
C ARG A 20 -16.85 33.82 -20.59
N ARG A 21 -17.14 32.51 -20.52
CA ARG A 21 -16.41 31.54 -19.70
C ARG A 21 -14.92 31.75 -19.92
N GLN A 22 -14.21 32.05 -18.83
CA GLN A 22 -12.78 32.33 -18.84
C GLN A 22 -12.05 31.27 -19.67
N ARG A 23 -11.22 31.74 -20.61
CA ARG A 23 -10.41 30.89 -21.51
C ARG A 23 -9.65 29.89 -20.63
N ARG A 24 -9.80 28.58 -20.89
CA ARG A 24 -9.01 27.55 -20.22
C ARG A 24 -7.54 27.84 -20.49
N VAL A 25 -6.84 28.34 -19.48
CA VAL A 25 -5.39 28.47 -19.50
C VAL A 25 -4.84 27.05 -19.63
N PRO A 26 -4.00 26.73 -20.62
CA PRO A 26 -3.28 25.46 -20.65
C PRO A 26 -2.29 25.50 -19.49
N GLY A 27 -2.71 24.96 -18.35
CA GLY A 27 -1.96 25.00 -17.10
C GLY A 27 -2.73 24.27 -16.01
N GLY A 28 -2.21 23.12 -15.61
CA GLY A 28 -2.82 22.24 -14.61
C GLY A 28 -2.55 20.77 -14.93
N ALA A 29 -2.64 19.91 -13.92
CA ALA A 29 -2.61 18.47 -14.12
C ALA A 29 -3.88 18.05 -14.89
N PRO A 30 -3.76 17.52 -16.13
CA PRO A 30 -4.93 17.24 -16.97
C PRO A 30 -5.70 15.99 -16.53
N VAL A 31 -5.08 15.13 -15.72
CA VAL A 31 -5.65 13.87 -15.24
C VAL A 31 -6.33 14.08 -13.89
N ARG A 32 -7.56 13.58 -13.76
CA ARG A 32 -8.33 13.63 -12.51
C ARG A 32 -8.44 12.24 -11.87
N ILE A 33 -8.18 12.16 -10.58
CA ILE A 33 -8.41 10.98 -9.74
C ILE A 33 -9.70 11.21 -8.94
N ASN A 34 -10.66 10.28 -9.00
CA ASN A 34 -11.84 10.27 -8.13
C ASN A 34 -11.71 9.15 -7.10
N VAL A 35 -11.78 9.50 -5.82
CA VAL A 35 -11.68 8.55 -4.70
C VAL A 35 -13.01 8.56 -3.94
N ARG A 36 -13.61 7.38 -3.76
CA ARG A 36 -14.76 7.18 -2.86
C ARG A 36 -14.26 6.56 -1.56
N THR A 37 -14.77 7.04 -0.43
CA THR A 37 -14.39 6.54 0.89
C THR A 37 -15.51 6.79 1.90
N THR A 38 -15.37 6.26 3.12
CA THR A 38 -16.33 6.48 4.21
C THR A 38 -16.07 7.82 4.89
N GLU A 39 -17.08 8.38 5.56
CA GLU A 39 -16.95 9.65 6.31
C GLU A 39 -15.81 9.62 7.32
N LYS A 40 -15.66 8.50 8.05
CA LYS A 40 -14.58 8.30 9.03
C LYS A 40 -13.20 8.38 8.40
N VAL A 41 -13.00 7.76 7.24
CA VAL A 41 -11.71 7.79 6.53
C VAL A 41 -11.46 9.18 5.95
N TYR A 42 -12.48 9.82 5.38
CA TYR A 42 -12.38 11.19 4.88
C TYR A 42 -11.94 12.17 5.98
N ALA A 43 -12.56 12.12 7.16
CA ALA A 43 -12.21 12.98 8.29
C ALA A 43 -10.74 12.80 8.71
N ARG A 44 -10.27 11.56 8.79
CA ARG A 44 -8.87 11.26 9.13
C ARG A 44 -7.89 11.81 8.08
N LEU A 45 -8.20 11.64 6.79
CA LEU A 45 -7.37 12.17 5.71
C LEU A 45 -7.37 13.71 5.67
N ALA A 46 -8.51 14.34 5.93
CA ALA A 46 -8.63 15.79 6.00
C ALA A 46 -7.81 16.37 7.15
N MET A 47 -7.86 15.75 8.34
CA MET A 47 -7.01 16.12 9.46
C MET A 47 -5.53 15.99 9.10
N ALA A 48 -5.10 14.86 8.53
CA ALA A 48 -3.71 14.64 8.18
C ALA A 48 -3.20 15.63 7.11
N ALA A 49 -4.03 15.96 6.12
CA ALA A 49 -3.72 16.99 5.13
C ALA A 49 -3.59 18.38 5.75
N ALA A 50 -4.49 18.74 6.68
CA ALA A 50 -4.42 20.00 7.42
C ALA A 50 -3.14 20.10 8.27
N THR A 51 -2.77 19.02 8.98
CA THR A 51 -1.51 18.93 9.73
C THR A 51 -0.30 19.11 8.81
N ALA A 52 -0.33 18.51 7.62
CA ALA A 52 0.72 18.67 6.60
C ALA A 52 0.69 20.03 5.88
N ARG A 53 -0.30 20.88 6.15
CA ARG A 53 -0.55 22.17 5.46
C ARG A 53 -0.71 22.02 3.94
N LEU A 54 -1.33 20.92 3.51
CA LEU A 54 -1.60 20.62 2.11
C LEU A 54 -3.11 20.55 1.86
N SER A 55 -3.52 20.81 0.61
CA SER A 55 -4.86 20.45 0.19
C SER A 55 -5.00 18.93 0.19
N LEU A 56 -6.18 18.41 0.52
CA LEU A 56 -6.43 16.97 0.57
C LEU A 56 -6.00 16.21 -0.72
N PRO A 57 -6.29 16.68 -1.94
CA PRO A 57 -5.81 16.02 -3.16
C PRO A 57 -4.29 16.00 -3.26
N ARG A 58 -3.61 17.10 -2.88
CA ARG A 58 -2.16 17.18 -2.93
C ARG A 58 -1.52 16.28 -1.88
N TYR A 59 -2.07 16.26 -0.67
CA TYR A 59 -1.66 15.35 0.39
C TYR A 59 -1.75 13.89 -0.05
N LEU A 60 -2.85 13.48 -0.71
CA LEU A 60 -3.00 12.11 -1.20
C LEU A 60 -1.95 11.73 -2.25
N VAL A 61 -1.69 12.63 -3.20
CA VAL A 61 -0.68 12.39 -4.24
C VAL A 61 0.73 12.34 -3.63
N GLU A 62 1.09 13.31 -2.79
CA GLU A 62 2.40 13.34 -2.14
C GLU A 62 2.60 12.17 -1.18
N SER A 63 1.55 11.73 -0.47
CA SER A 63 1.64 10.56 0.41
C SER A 63 1.74 9.26 -0.36
N ALA A 64 1.11 9.15 -1.53
CA ALA A 64 1.19 7.97 -2.38
C ALA A 64 2.53 7.88 -3.16
N LEU A 65 3.12 9.03 -3.48
CA LEU A 65 4.42 9.13 -4.15
C LEU A 65 5.60 9.24 -3.18
N ARG A 66 5.34 9.46 -1.88
CA ARG A 66 6.38 9.39 -0.86
C ARG A 66 6.91 7.98 -0.88
N GLU A 67 8.15 7.85 -1.33
CA GLU A 67 8.90 6.62 -1.28
C GLU A 67 8.77 6.05 0.14
N PRO A 68 8.30 4.80 0.31
CA PRO A 68 8.23 4.21 1.62
C PRO A 68 9.60 4.37 2.25
N ALA A 69 9.67 4.88 3.48
CA ALA A 69 10.92 4.85 4.22
C ALA A 69 11.31 3.36 4.36
N GLY A 70 12.16 2.85 3.45
CA GLY A 70 12.45 1.42 3.29
C GLY A 70 12.01 0.72 1.98
N GLY A 71 11.48 1.41 0.97
CA GLY A 71 11.36 0.88 -0.40
C GLY A 71 10.18 -0.04 -0.74
N TRP A 72 9.37 -0.49 0.24
CA TRP A 72 8.20 -1.36 -0.03
C TRP A 72 6.85 -0.70 0.23
N SER A 73 5.92 -0.83 -0.72
CA SER A 73 4.51 -0.43 -0.56
C SER A 73 3.80 -1.26 0.51
N LEU A 74 2.69 -0.76 1.07
CA LEU A 74 1.88 -1.50 2.06
C LEU A 74 1.36 -2.85 1.53
N ARG A 75 1.11 -2.94 0.22
CA ARG A 75 0.70 -4.19 -0.44
C ARG A 75 1.85 -5.20 -0.44
N GLU A 76 3.05 -4.75 -0.79
CA GLU A 76 4.25 -5.59 -0.76
C GLU A 76 4.58 -6.03 0.65
N GLN A 77 4.50 -5.14 1.65
CA GLN A 77 4.70 -5.50 3.06
C GLN A 77 3.73 -6.60 3.51
N ARG A 78 2.44 -6.48 3.20
CA ARG A 78 1.45 -7.51 3.56
C ARG A 78 1.70 -8.85 2.86
N TRP A 79 2.00 -8.79 1.57
CA TRP A 79 2.36 -9.97 0.80
C TRP A 79 3.58 -10.68 1.40
N TRP A 80 4.56 -9.92 1.90
CA TRP A 80 5.74 -10.44 2.57
C TRP A 80 5.45 -11.08 3.92
N VAL A 81 4.63 -10.44 4.77
CA VAL A 81 4.21 -11.00 6.05
C VAL A 81 3.49 -12.33 5.84
N GLU A 82 2.51 -12.38 4.93
CA GLU A 82 1.79 -13.61 4.60
C GLU A 82 2.74 -14.73 4.12
N ARG A 83 3.77 -14.36 3.35
CA ARG A 83 4.75 -15.32 2.84
C ARG A 83 5.69 -15.85 3.92
N LEU A 84 6.09 -14.99 4.87
CA LEU A 84 6.94 -15.36 6.01
C LEU A 84 6.17 -16.25 7.00
N ASP A 85 4.93 -15.91 7.32
CA ASP A 85 4.05 -16.72 8.17
C ASP A 85 3.86 -18.14 7.60
N ALA A 86 3.73 -18.25 6.27
CA ALA A 86 3.60 -19.54 5.60
C ALA A 86 4.89 -20.38 5.69
N VAL A 87 6.06 -19.74 5.69
CA VAL A 87 7.36 -20.42 5.87
C VAL A 87 7.52 -20.86 7.33
N GLU A 88 7.26 -19.97 8.28
CA GLU A 88 7.31 -20.28 9.71
C GLU A 88 6.40 -21.46 10.06
N THR A 89 5.16 -21.45 9.57
CA THR A 89 4.22 -22.56 9.77
C THR A 89 4.75 -23.89 9.25
N ARG A 90 5.42 -23.89 8.09
CA ARG A 90 6.03 -25.11 7.52
C ARG A 90 7.19 -25.59 8.39
N LEU A 91 8.02 -24.68 8.89
CA LEU A 91 9.14 -25.01 9.78
C LEU A 91 8.64 -25.62 11.09
N ILE A 92 7.59 -25.04 11.70
CA ILE A 92 6.96 -25.59 12.92
C ILE A 92 6.47 -27.03 12.69
N LYS A 93 5.83 -27.30 11.55
CA LYS A 93 5.36 -28.65 11.20
C LYS A 93 6.51 -29.65 11.04
N VAL A 94 7.60 -29.22 10.39
CA VAL A 94 8.79 -30.07 10.26
C VAL A 94 9.43 -30.34 11.63
N GLY A 95 9.61 -29.32 12.47
CA GLY A 95 10.14 -29.50 13.83
C GLY A 95 9.27 -30.42 14.68
N THR A 96 7.95 -30.33 14.53
CA THR A 96 7.00 -31.25 15.19
C THR A 96 7.21 -32.69 14.75
N ASN A 97 7.34 -32.94 13.44
CA ASN A 97 7.59 -34.28 12.92
C ASN A 97 8.94 -34.83 13.41
N LEU A 98 10.00 -34.01 13.44
CA LEU A 98 11.30 -34.42 13.97
C LEU A 98 11.21 -34.83 15.45
N ASN A 99 10.51 -34.05 16.28
CA ASN A 99 10.29 -34.38 17.69
C ASN A 99 9.55 -35.72 17.87
N GLN A 100 8.54 -35.98 17.04
CA GLN A 100 7.81 -37.25 17.07
C GLN A 100 8.70 -38.44 16.70
N MET A 101 9.56 -38.28 15.69
CA MET A 101 10.49 -39.33 15.25
C MET A 101 11.57 -39.61 16.28
N ALA A 102 12.08 -38.56 16.95
CA ALA A 102 13.00 -38.71 18.07
C ALA A 102 12.35 -39.47 19.23
N ALA A 103 11.10 -39.13 19.59
CA ALA A 103 10.36 -39.84 20.62
C ALA A 103 10.13 -41.32 20.27
N ALA A 104 9.75 -41.62 19.02
CA ALA A 104 9.58 -43.00 18.55
C ALA A 104 10.91 -43.79 18.57
N THR A 105 12.01 -43.15 18.17
CA THR A 105 13.35 -43.74 18.22
C THR A 105 13.77 -44.01 19.66
N ASN A 106 13.57 -43.07 20.57
CA ASN A 106 13.88 -43.25 22.00
C ASN A 106 13.05 -44.38 22.64
N ALA A 107 11.82 -44.61 22.17
CA ALA A 107 10.95 -45.66 22.68
C ALA A 107 11.28 -47.06 22.11
N THR A 108 11.71 -47.14 20.86
CA THR A 108 11.87 -48.41 20.12
C THR A 108 13.33 -48.82 19.91
N GLY A 109 14.27 -47.88 20.04
CA GLY A 109 15.69 -48.06 19.70
C GLY A 109 15.97 -48.04 18.19
N GLU A 110 14.95 -47.97 17.34
CA GLU A 110 15.08 -48.01 15.88
C GLU A 110 14.88 -46.63 15.26
N LEU A 111 15.81 -46.22 14.38
CA LEU A 111 15.71 -44.96 13.65
C LEU A 111 14.73 -45.10 12.49
N SER A 112 13.69 -44.26 12.46
CA SER A 112 12.72 -44.28 11.36
C SER A 112 13.36 -43.91 10.02
N GLY A 113 13.24 -44.81 9.02
CA GLY A 113 13.72 -44.56 7.64
C GLY A 113 13.09 -43.34 6.95
N ALA A 114 11.99 -42.80 7.48
CA ALA A 114 11.36 -41.58 7.00
C ALA A 114 12.14 -40.29 7.36
N LEU A 115 13.11 -40.36 8.29
CA LEU A 115 13.83 -39.18 8.79
C LEU A 115 14.64 -38.51 7.68
N GLY A 116 15.35 -39.31 6.89
CA GLY A 116 16.12 -38.80 5.76
C GLY A 116 15.23 -38.19 4.68
N VAL A 117 14.00 -38.67 4.50
CA VAL A 117 13.03 -38.09 3.56
C VAL A 117 12.54 -36.72 4.05
N ALA A 118 12.21 -36.62 5.34
CA ALA A 118 11.76 -35.36 5.95
C ALA A 118 12.85 -34.28 5.92
N LEU A 119 14.12 -34.64 6.20
CA LEU A 119 15.26 -33.74 6.16
C LEU A 119 15.54 -33.22 4.74
N ARG A 120 15.55 -34.10 3.73
CA ARG A 120 15.71 -33.66 2.33
C ARG A 120 14.60 -32.73 1.85
N TYR A 121 13.36 -32.98 2.30
CA TYR A 121 12.24 -32.09 1.98
C TYR A 121 12.40 -30.71 2.63
N LEU A 122 12.92 -30.66 3.87
CA LEU A 122 13.25 -29.41 4.54
C LEU A 122 14.36 -28.66 3.81
N GLU A 123 15.47 -29.31 3.49
CA GLU A 123 16.60 -28.73 2.75
C GLU A 123 16.13 -28.12 1.42
N ALA A 124 15.41 -28.89 0.60
CA ALA A 124 14.88 -28.40 -0.67
C ALA A 124 13.91 -27.20 -0.51
N THR A 125 13.15 -27.16 0.60
CA THR A 125 12.26 -26.04 0.90
C THR A 125 13.04 -24.79 1.30
N LEU A 126 14.14 -24.94 2.05
CA LEU A 126 15.01 -23.86 2.47
C LEU A 126 15.81 -23.30 1.28
N ASP A 127 16.33 -24.15 0.41
CA ASP A 127 17.06 -23.74 -0.79
C ASP A 127 16.18 -22.91 -1.72
N ARG A 128 14.96 -23.40 -2.00
CA ARG A 128 13.97 -22.65 -2.78
C ARG A 128 13.59 -21.32 -2.15
N HIS A 129 13.61 -21.23 -0.82
CA HIS A 129 13.37 -19.96 -0.14
C HIS A 129 14.54 -19.01 -0.31
N ARG A 130 15.78 -19.51 -0.26
CA ARG A 130 17.00 -18.75 -0.46
C ARG A 130 17.08 -18.17 -1.87
N GLU A 131 16.82 -18.98 -2.89
CA GLU A 131 16.73 -18.53 -4.29
C GLU A 131 15.72 -17.39 -4.48
N LEU A 132 14.56 -17.48 -3.82
CA LEU A 132 13.55 -16.42 -3.90
C LEU A 132 14.00 -15.14 -3.20
N LEU A 133 14.68 -15.26 -2.05
CA LEU A 133 15.24 -14.10 -1.35
C LEU A 133 16.33 -13.42 -2.20
N ASP A 134 17.18 -14.20 -2.87
CA ASP A 134 18.27 -13.69 -3.72
C ASP A 134 17.75 -13.05 -5.01
N ALA A 135 16.61 -13.50 -5.54
CA ALA A 135 15.95 -12.88 -6.70
C ALA A 135 15.36 -11.50 -6.37
N ILE A 136 15.06 -11.25 -5.11
CA ILE A 136 14.39 -10.03 -4.62
C ILE A 136 15.41 -9.02 -4.10
N ASP A 137 16.51 -9.51 -3.55
CA ASP A 137 17.66 -8.70 -3.16
C ASP A 137 18.93 -9.20 -3.88
N PRO A 138 19.15 -8.77 -5.14
CA PRO A 138 20.32 -9.19 -5.91
C PRO A 138 21.65 -8.78 -5.26
N SER A 139 21.63 -7.81 -4.33
CA SER A 139 22.83 -7.37 -3.62
C SER A 139 23.38 -8.44 -2.68
N ARG A 140 22.57 -9.44 -2.27
CA ARG A 140 23.05 -10.63 -1.56
C ARG A 140 23.97 -11.53 -2.39
N GLN A 141 23.94 -11.41 -3.71
CA GLN A 141 24.80 -12.20 -4.60
C GLN A 141 26.20 -11.60 -4.76
N GLN A 142 26.45 -10.38 -4.28
CA GLN A 142 27.78 -9.77 -4.35
C GLN A 142 28.66 -10.28 -3.20
N PRO A 143 29.81 -10.91 -3.50
CA PRO A 143 30.81 -11.18 -2.48
C PRO A 143 31.22 -9.84 -1.88
N THR A 144 31.17 -9.72 -0.55
CA THR A 144 31.85 -8.63 0.17
C THR A 144 33.31 -8.62 -0.26
N LEU A 145 33.73 -7.54 -0.92
CA LEU A 145 35.13 -7.21 -1.19
C LEU A 145 35.86 -6.89 0.11
#